data_AF-A0A257K6M1-F1
#
_entry.id   AF-A0A257K6M1-F1
#
_cell.length_a   1.000
_cell.length_b   1.000
_cell.length_c   1.000
_cell.angle_alpha   90.00
_cell.angle_beta   90.00
_cell.angle_gamma   90.00
#
_symmetry.space_group_name_H-M   'P 1'
#
loop_
_entity.id
_entity.type
_entity.pdbx_description
1 polymer ?
#
loop_
_entity_poly.entity_id
_entity_poly.type
_entity_poly.pdbx_seq_one_letter_code
_entity_poly.pdbx_strand_id
1 'polypeptide(L)'
;MKLTSYIVLLCGLLTCSAWSQQAASDSLKIKQLPEPLAAKPVIIDPLRPAKAAFYSALVPGLGQAYNKKYWKIPIVYAALGTTIYFYITNNNKYNEFRDIYKNRLEGIYTDPYPNVDNSRIVTAQQFYQRNRDLSMLLTVAFYALNIIEANVDAHLMQFNVSDNLSFQPDILRHPIDRSFNPGLALRMSF
;
A
#
# COMPACT_ATOMS: atom_id res chain seq x y z
N MET A 1 -26.35 -18.66 -12.82
CA MET A 1 -25.20 -19.39 -12.23
C MET A 1 -23.87 -18.62 -12.37
N LYS A 2 -23.79 -17.34 -11.99
CA LYS A 2 -22.52 -16.56 -12.05
C LYS A 2 -22.26 -15.70 -10.80
N LEU A 3 -23.02 -15.90 -9.72
CA LEU A 3 -22.88 -15.14 -8.47
C LEU A 3 -22.16 -15.93 -7.37
N THR A 4 -22.21 -17.26 -7.43
CA THR A 4 -21.56 -18.15 -6.45
C THR A 4 -20.05 -18.24 -6.59
N SER A 5 -19.48 -17.94 -7.76
CA SER A 5 -18.02 -17.95 -7.97
C SER A 5 -17.30 -16.74 -7.35
N TYR A 6 -17.97 -15.60 -7.19
CA TYR A 6 -17.34 -14.41 -6.56
C TYR A 6 -17.27 -14.51 -5.04
N ILE A 7 -18.19 -15.24 -4.40
CA ILE A 7 -18.21 -15.44 -2.95
C ILE A 7 -17.06 -16.39 -2.51
N VAL A 8 -16.71 -17.37 -3.35
CA VAL A 8 -15.57 -18.26 -3.09
C VAL A 8 -14.22 -17.55 -3.27
N LEU A 9 -14.16 -16.56 -4.16
CA LEU A 9 -12.95 -15.75 -4.39
C LEU A 9 -12.76 -14.64 -3.33
N LEU A 10 -13.85 -14.18 -2.69
CA LEU A 10 -13.80 -13.23 -1.58
C LEU A 10 -13.42 -13.90 -0.24
N CYS A 11 -13.77 -15.18 -0.03
CA CYS A 11 -13.38 -15.92 1.18
C CYS A 11 -11.91 -16.38 1.21
N GLY A 12 -11.23 -16.43 0.07
CA GLY A 12 -9.80 -16.83 -0.01
C GLY A 12 -8.82 -15.78 0.53
N LEU A 13 -9.26 -14.54 0.73
CA LEU A 13 -8.43 -13.43 1.21
C LEU A 13 -8.45 -13.24 2.75
N LEU A 14 -9.27 -14.00 3.48
CA LEU A 14 -9.43 -13.86 4.94
C LEU A 14 -8.72 -14.93 5.79
N THR A 15 -8.07 -15.92 5.17
CA THR A 15 -7.29 -16.93 5.90
C THR A 15 -5.80 -16.68 5.72
N CYS A 16 -5.30 -15.57 6.25
CA CYS A 16 -3.87 -15.45 6.55
C CYS A 16 -3.63 -16.25 7.83
N SER A 17 -3.11 -17.46 7.68
CA SER A 17 -2.60 -18.25 8.79
C SER A 17 -1.45 -17.49 9.45
N ALA A 18 -1.67 -17.02 10.67
CA ALA A 18 -0.62 -16.52 11.53
C ALA A 18 0.38 -17.66 11.76
N TRP A 19 1.55 -17.61 11.11
CA TRP A 19 2.69 -18.41 11.52
C TRP A 19 3.19 -17.88 12.85
N SER A 20 2.67 -18.45 13.93
CA SER A 20 3.29 -18.43 15.24
C SER A 20 4.60 -19.23 15.17
N GLN A 21 5.70 -18.60 15.56
CA GLN A 21 7.02 -19.22 15.57
C GLN A 21 7.10 -20.14 16.79
N GLN A 22 7.24 -21.45 16.57
CA GLN A 22 7.44 -22.45 17.63
C GLN A 22 8.75 -22.15 18.38
N ALA A 23 8.66 -21.60 19.58
CA ALA A 23 9.80 -21.51 20.48
C ALA A 23 10.11 -22.91 21.04
N ALA A 24 11.24 -23.48 20.62
CA ALA A 24 11.76 -24.70 21.20
C ALA A 24 12.01 -24.48 22.70
N SER A 25 11.51 -25.39 23.54
CA SER A 25 11.78 -25.43 24.97
C SER A 25 13.24 -25.82 25.20
N ASP A 26 14.15 -24.86 25.12
CA ASP A 26 15.54 -25.06 25.47
C ASP A 26 15.69 -24.92 27.00
N SER A 27 16.23 -25.97 27.61
CA SER A 27 16.41 -26.11 29.05
C SER A 27 17.11 -24.89 29.67
N LEU A 28 16.63 -24.46 30.85
CA LEU A 28 17.16 -23.35 31.63
C LEU A 28 18.63 -23.58 32.01
N LYS A 29 19.55 -23.20 31.13
CA LYS A 29 20.90 -22.79 31.55
C LYS A 29 20.78 -21.37 32.07
N ILE A 30 21.16 -21.16 33.34
CA ILE A 30 21.35 -19.83 33.90
C ILE A 30 22.46 -19.17 33.07
N LYS A 31 22.04 -18.41 32.05
CA LYS A 31 22.90 -17.55 31.26
C LYS A 31 23.29 -16.42 32.20
N GLN A 32 24.59 -16.32 32.50
CA GLN A 32 25.18 -15.14 33.14
C GLN A 32 24.52 -13.90 32.56
N LEU A 33 24.07 -12.98 33.42
CA LEU A 33 23.51 -11.70 32.99
C LEU A 33 24.44 -11.15 31.91
N PRO A 34 23.95 -10.91 30.67
CA PRO A 34 24.78 -10.21 29.71
C PRO A 34 25.12 -8.85 30.34
N GLU A 35 26.39 -8.47 30.22
CA GLU A 35 26.82 -7.09 30.41
C GLU A 35 25.77 -6.12 29.86
N PRO A 36 25.57 -4.94 30.49
CA PRO A 36 24.55 -3.99 30.04
C PRO A 36 24.71 -3.84 28.54
N LEU A 37 23.68 -4.27 27.79
CA LEU A 37 23.66 -4.33 26.33
C LEU A 37 24.24 -3.02 25.83
N ALA A 38 25.51 -3.06 25.42
CA ALA A 38 26.18 -1.91 24.85
C ALA A 38 25.27 -1.47 23.71
N ALA A 39 24.64 -0.30 23.86
CA ALA A 39 23.65 0.19 22.92
C ALA A 39 24.28 0.09 21.54
N LYS A 40 23.76 -0.81 20.71
CA LYS A 40 24.30 -1.02 19.37
C LYS A 40 24.30 0.37 18.70
N PRO A 41 25.46 0.87 18.23
CA PRO A 41 25.49 2.20 17.65
C PRO A 41 24.46 2.26 16.54
N VAL A 42 23.54 3.22 16.62
CA VAL A 42 22.58 3.49 15.57
C VAL A 42 23.38 4.03 14.40
N ILE A 43 23.68 3.17 13.43
CA ILE A 43 24.35 3.59 12.21
C ILE A 43 23.30 4.31 11.36
N ILE A 44 23.32 5.64 11.44
CA ILE A 44 22.54 6.52 10.57
C ILE A 44 23.23 6.53 9.20
N ASP A 45 22.55 6.04 8.17
CA ASP A 45 23.01 6.20 6.79
C ASP A 45 22.20 7.35 6.14
N PRO A 46 22.79 8.55 6.03
CA PRO A 46 22.10 9.73 5.53
C PRO A 46 21.69 9.63 4.07
N LEU A 47 22.24 8.69 3.28
CA LEU A 47 21.90 8.52 1.87
C LEU A 47 20.67 7.61 1.66
N ARG A 48 20.18 6.93 2.71
CA ARG A 48 19.02 6.03 2.59
C ARG A 48 17.76 6.69 2.03
N PRO A 49 17.36 7.92 2.43
CA PRO A 49 16.17 8.58 1.91
C PRO A 49 16.29 8.89 0.43
N ALA A 50 17.43 9.44 0.02
CA ALA A 50 17.72 9.72 -1.38
C ALA A 50 17.73 8.45 -2.24
N LYS A 51 18.32 7.34 -1.75
CA LYS A 51 18.30 6.04 -2.44
C LYS A 51 16.89 5.46 -2.54
N ALA A 52 16.09 5.52 -1.48
CA ALA A 52 14.70 5.03 -1.49
C ALA A 52 13.84 5.81 -2.48
N ALA A 53 13.97 7.14 -2.51
CA ALA A 53 13.29 8.01 -3.46
C ALA A 53 13.69 7.67 -4.91
N PHE A 54 14.99 7.53 -5.16
CA PHE A 54 15.51 7.16 -6.47
C PHE A 54 14.98 5.80 -6.95
N TYR A 55 14.95 4.81 -6.07
CA TYR A 55 14.38 3.49 -6.41
C TYR A 55 12.89 3.57 -6.74
N SER A 56 12.09 4.30 -5.95
CA SER A 56 10.66 4.53 -6.27
C SER A 56 10.45 5.28 -7.59
N ALA A 57 11.38 6.17 -7.97
CA ALA A 57 11.31 6.85 -9.25
C ALA A 57 11.57 5.89 -10.42
N LEU A 58 12.48 4.93 -10.28
CA LEU A 58 12.72 3.96 -11.36
C LEU A 58 11.53 3.02 -11.57
N VAL A 59 11.00 2.46 -10.49
CA VAL A 59 9.84 1.59 -10.54
C VAL A 59 8.96 1.87 -9.33
N PRO A 60 7.65 2.13 -9.54
CA PRO A 60 6.73 2.42 -8.44
C PRO A 60 6.81 1.35 -7.34
N GLY A 61 7.07 1.79 -6.10
CA GLY A 61 7.13 0.92 -4.93
C GLY A 61 8.49 0.24 -4.65
N LEU A 62 9.53 0.40 -5.49
CA LEU A 62 10.85 -0.15 -5.15
C LEU A 62 11.50 0.52 -3.93
N GLY A 63 11.26 1.82 -3.70
CA GLY A 63 11.71 2.48 -2.46
C GLY A 63 11.05 1.88 -1.22
N GLN A 64 9.80 1.43 -1.34
CA GLN A 64 9.10 0.73 -0.26
C GLN A 64 9.69 -0.66 -0.01
N ALA A 65 10.10 -1.37 -1.06
CA ALA A 65 10.83 -2.62 -0.93
C ALA A 65 12.21 -2.41 -0.26
N TYR A 66 12.93 -1.35 -0.63
CA TYR A 66 14.20 -0.96 0.00
C TYR A 66 14.02 -0.65 1.51
N ASN A 67 12.94 0.03 1.86
CA ASN A 67 12.56 0.32 3.25
C ASN A 67 11.95 -0.89 3.99
N LYS A 68 11.90 -2.08 3.38
CA LYS A 68 11.26 -3.30 3.92
C LYS A 68 9.77 -3.14 4.26
N LYS A 69 9.09 -2.17 3.65
CA LYS A 69 7.65 -1.88 3.82
C LYS A 69 6.83 -2.47 2.66
N TYR A 70 6.95 -3.78 2.46
CA TYR A 70 6.32 -4.48 1.33
C TYR A 70 4.79 -4.37 1.32
N TRP A 71 4.16 -4.24 2.49
CA TRP A 71 2.71 -4.12 2.61
C TRP A 71 2.13 -2.86 1.95
N LYS A 72 2.94 -1.80 1.75
CA LYS A 72 2.50 -0.58 1.04
C LYS A 72 2.51 -0.74 -0.48
N ILE A 73 3.26 -1.71 -1.03
CA ILE A 73 3.43 -1.89 -2.47
C ILE A 73 2.09 -2.18 -3.18
N PRO A 74 1.22 -3.09 -2.68
CA PRO A 74 -0.09 -3.32 -3.29
C PRO A 74 -0.95 -2.06 -3.37
N ILE A 75 -0.86 -1.15 -2.39
CA ILE A 75 -1.64 0.09 -2.36
C ILE A 75 -1.17 1.05 -3.46
N VAL A 76 0.14 1.18 -3.64
CA VAL A 76 0.74 2.00 -4.71
C VAL A 76 0.30 1.49 -6.08
N TYR A 77 0.39 0.19 -6.31
CA TYR A 77 -0.03 -0.42 -7.57
C TYR A 77 -1.54 -0.36 -7.78
N ALA A 78 -2.34 -0.44 -6.72
CA ALA A 78 -3.78 -0.23 -6.81
C ALA A 78 -4.10 1.21 -7.27
N ALA A 79 -3.51 2.22 -6.65
CA ALA A 79 -3.74 3.62 -7.00
C ALA A 79 -3.32 3.94 -8.45
N LEU A 80 -2.12 3.52 -8.84
CA LEU A 80 -1.63 3.69 -10.21
C LEU A 80 -2.44 2.87 -11.21
N GLY A 81 -2.72 1.61 -10.89
CA GLY A 81 -3.50 0.70 -11.74
C GLY A 81 -4.90 1.23 -12.01
N THR A 82 -5.59 1.72 -10.98
CA THR A 82 -6.92 2.33 -11.09
C THR A 82 -6.90 3.57 -11.98
N THR A 83 -5.96 4.49 -11.76
CA THR A 83 -5.90 5.74 -12.55
C THR A 83 -5.52 5.49 -14.01
N ILE A 84 -4.59 4.58 -14.28
CA ILE A 84 -4.24 4.14 -15.63
C ILE A 84 -5.42 3.46 -16.32
N TYR A 85 -6.15 2.58 -15.61
CA TYR A 85 -7.35 1.94 -16.15
C TYR A 85 -8.41 2.96 -16.58
N PHE A 86 -8.68 3.95 -15.72
CA PHE A 86 -9.60 5.04 -16.07
C PHE A 86 -9.07 5.89 -17.23
N TYR A 87 -7.77 6.17 -17.30
CA TYR A 87 -7.18 6.88 -18.43
C TYR A 87 -7.45 6.15 -19.77
N ILE A 88 -7.15 4.85 -19.83
CA ILE A 88 -7.30 4.04 -21.05
C ILE A 88 -8.78 3.98 -21.47
N THR A 89 -9.66 3.65 -20.54
CA THR A 89 -11.10 3.53 -20.82
C THR A 89 -11.70 4.86 -21.28
N ASN A 90 -11.38 5.97 -20.62
CA ASN A 90 -11.84 7.30 -21.03
C ASN A 90 -11.23 7.71 -22.38
N ASN A 91 -9.95 7.40 -22.65
CA ASN A 91 -9.32 7.70 -23.93
C ASN A 91 -9.96 6.94 -25.09
N ASN A 92 -10.27 5.66 -24.89
CA ASN A 92 -10.94 4.84 -25.90
C ASN A 92 -12.34 5.40 -26.22
N LYS A 93 -13.11 5.75 -25.18
CA LYS A 93 -14.42 6.38 -25.36
C LYS A 93 -14.34 7.76 -26.01
N TYR A 94 -13.36 8.58 -25.63
CA TYR A 94 -13.09 9.85 -26.30
C TYR A 94 -12.86 9.66 -27.80
N ASN A 95 -12.02 8.70 -28.19
CA ASN A 95 -11.74 8.42 -29.60
C ASN A 95 -13.00 7.91 -30.33
N GLU A 96 -13.78 7.02 -29.71
CA GLU A 96 -15.05 6.53 -30.26
C GLU A 96 -16.02 7.68 -30.58
N PHE A 97 -16.30 8.57 -29.63
CA PHE A 97 -17.20 9.70 -29.86
C PHE A 97 -16.63 10.73 -30.84
N ARG A 98 -15.31 10.93 -30.85
CA ARG A 98 -14.63 11.79 -31.83
C ARG A 98 -14.81 11.24 -33.25
N ASP A 99 -14.62 9.94 -33.43
CA ASP A 99 -14.70 9.29 -34.74
C ASP A 99 -16.16 9.26 -35.25
N ILE A 100 -17.13 9.03 -34.36
CA ILE A 100 -18.56 9.18 -34.69
C ILE A 100 -18.86 10.61 -35.17
N TYR A 101 -18.42 11.62 -34.41
CA TYR A 101 -18.66 13.01 -34.77
C TYR A 101 -18.03 13.34 -36.14
N LYS A 102 -16.81 12.88 -36.39
CA LYS A 102 -16.13 13.03 -37.68
C LYS A 102 -16.92 12.40 -38.82
N ASN A 103 -17.36 11.15 -38.68
CA ASN A 103 -18.12 10.45 -39.72
C ASN A 103 -19.44 11.17 -40.06
N ARG A 104 -20.13 11.70 -39.05
CA ARG A 104 -21.38 12.46 -39.26
C ARG A 104 -21.16 13.78 -40.01
N LEU A 105 -20.01 14.43 -39.81
CA LEU A 105 -19.63 15.61 -40.61
C LEU A 105 -19.37 15.26 -42.08
N GLU A 106 -18.94 14.02 -42.34
CA GLU A 106 -18.75 13.47 -43.69
C GLU A 106 -20.06 12.91 -44.29
N GLY A 107 -21.20 13.03 -43.58
CA GLY A 107 -22.50 12.52 -44.01
C GLY A 107 -22.68 11.00 -43.83
N ILE A 108 -21.77 10.34 -43.11
CA ILE A 108 -21.79 8.90 -42.86
C ILE A 108 -22.45 8.64 -41.49
N TYR A 109 -23.64 8.04 -41.51
CA TYR A 109 -24.43 7.71 -40.31
C TYR A 109 -24.45 6.20 -40.05
N THR A 110 -23.27 5.65 -39.70
CA THR A 110 -23.09 4.22 -39.38
C THR A 110 -22.92 3.94 -37.88
N ASP A 111 -23.09 4.97 -37.04
CA ASP A 111 -22.86 4.85 -35.60
C ASP A 111 -24.03 4.23 -34.83
N PRO A 112 -23.80 3.67 -33.62
CA PRO A 112 -24.84 3.04 -32.80
C PRO A 112 -25.92 3.99 -32.25
N TYR A 113 -25.81 5.30 -32.48
CA TYR A 113 -26.66 6.33 -31.87
C TYR A 113 -27.42 7.18 -32.91
N PRO A 114 -28.17 6.58 -33.86
CA PRO A 114 -28.75 7.29 -35.01
C PRO A 114 -29.75 8.39 -34.63
N ASN A 115 -30.44 8.26 -33.49
CA ASN A 115 -31.45 9.22 -33.01
C ASN A 115 -30.89 10.23 -31.99
N VAL A 116 -29.56 10.40 -31.95
CA VAL A 116 -28.89 11.29 -31.01
C VAL A 116 -28.30 12.48 -31.75
N ASP A 117 -28.62 13.69 -31.32
CA ASP A 117 -28.07 14.91 -31.92
C ASP A 117 -26.55 15.02 -31.77
N ASN A 118 -25.92 15.70 -32.74
CA ASN A 118 -24.48 15.96 -32.71
C ASN A 118 -24.02 16.71 -31.45
N SER A 119 -24.88 17.57 -30.88
CA SER A 119 -24.60 18.27 -29.61
C SER A 119 -24.35 17.30 -28.45
N ARG A 120 -25.11 16.20 -28.39
CA ARG A 120 -24.96 15.17 -27.36
C ARG A 120 -23.70 14.32 -27.58
N ILE A 121 -23.35 14.02 -28.84
CA ILE A 121 -22.10 13.34 -29.18
C ILE A 121 -20.89 14.18 -28.76
N VAL A 122 -20.89 15.47 -29.06
CA VAL A 122 -19.82 16.41 -28.64
C VAL A 122 -19.76 16.52 -27.12
N THR A 123 -20.91 16.57 -26.44
CA THR A 123 -20.96 16.61 -24.97
C THR A 123 -20.35 15.34 -24.36
N ALA A 124 -20.66 14.16 -24.91
CA ALA A 124 -20.08 12.89 -24.48
C ALA A 124 -18.56 12.88 -24.74
N GLN A 125 -18.11 13.29 -25.91
CA GLN A 125 -16.69 13.42 -26.25
C GLN A 125 -15.96 14.31 -25.22
N GLN A 126 -16.48 15.50 -24.93
CA GLN A 126 -15.89 16.43 -23.95
C GLN A 126 -15.87 15.84 -22.53
N PHE A 127 -16.91 15.08 -22.15
CA PHE A 127 -16.93 14.38 -20.87
C PHE A 127 -15.78 13.38 -20.74
N TYR A 128 -15.61 12.51 -21.74
CA TYR A 128 -14.52 11.53 -21.75
C TYR A 128 -13.14 12.17 -21.90
N GLN A 129 -13.04 13.30 -22.62
CA GLN A 129 -11.80 14.09 -22.67
C GLN A 129 -11.39 14.60 -21.29
N ARG A 130 -12.30 15.27 -20.57
CA ARG A 130 -12.02 15.80 -19.22
C ARG A 130 -11.63 14.70 -18.25
N ASN A 131 -12.30 13.55 -18.30
CA ASN A 131 -12.00 12.42 -17.41
C ASN A 131 -10.68 11.73 -17.76
N ARG A 132 -10.33 11.63 -19.04
CA ARG A 132 -9.01 11.15 -19.47
C ARG A 132 -7.93 12.07 -18.92
N ASP A 133 -8.07 13.38 -19.11
CA ASP A 133 -7.08 14.36 -18.69
C ASP A 133 -6.94 14.38 -17.15
N LEU A 134 -8.06 14.26 -16.42
CA LEU A 134 -8.06 14.08 -14.96
C LEU A 134 -7.36 12.78 -14.54
N SER A 135 -7.63 11.66 -15.21
CA SER A 135 -7.00 10.38 -14.89
C SER A 135 -5.48 10.42 -15.13
N MET A 136 -5.03 11.12 -16.18
CA MET A 136 -3.61 11.35 -16.44
C MET A 136 -2.97 12.18 -15.31
N LEU A 137 -3.62 13.28 -14.91
CA LEU A 137 -3.16 14.13 -13.80
C LEU A 137 -3.06 13.33 -12.50
N LEU A 138 -4.07 12.53 -12.17
CA LEU A 138 -4.06 11.68 -10.97
C LEU A 138 -2.98 10.61 -11.04
N THR A 139 -2.73 10.03 -12.22
CA THR A 139 -1.64 9.05 -12.41
C THR A 139 -0.29 9.69 -12.07
N VAL A 140 -0.02 10.89 -12.61
CA VAL A 140 1.21 11.64 -12.31
C VAL A 140 1.28 12.03 -10.83
N ALA A 141 0.17 12.46 -10.24
CA ALA A 141 0.11 12.81 -8.83
C ALA A 141 0.43 11.61 -7.92
N PHE A 142 -0.17 10.43 -8.17
CA PHE A 142 0.13 9.22 -7.40
C PHE A 142 1.56 8.73 -7.61
N TYR A 143 2.10 8.88 -8.82
CA TYR A 143 3.50 8.54 -9.09
C TYR A 143 4.46 9.44 -8.31
N ALA A 144 4.22 10.75 -8.28
CA ALA A 144 5.01 11.68 -7.46
C ALA A 144 4.86 11.38 -5.96
N LEU A 145 3.64 11.12 -5.49
CA LEU A 145 3.35 10.75 -4.11
C LEU A 145 4.11 9.48 -3.69
N ASN A 146 4.20 8.47 -4.58
CA ASN A 146 4.96 7.26 -4.30
C ASN A 146 6.44 7.53 -3.99
N ILE A 147 7.06 8.46 -4.72
CA ILE A 147 8.46 8.85 -4.52
C ILE A 147 8.63 9.57 -3.18
N ILE A 148 7.76 10.55 -2.91
CA ILE A 148 7.78 11.35 -1.68
C ILE A 148 7.57 10.46 -0.45
N GLU A 149 6.59 9.56 -0.50
CA GLU A 149 6.26 8.62 0.58
C GLU A 149 7.48 7.75 0.94
N ALA A 150 8.17 7.19 -0.07
CA ALA A 150 9.35 6.38 0.17
C ALA A 150 10.52 7.18 0.76
N ASN A 151 10.66 8.45 0.38
CA ASN A 151 11.66 9.35 0.94
C ASN A 151 11.38 9.67 2.43
N VAL A 152 10.14 10.03 2.75
CA VAL A 152 9.70 10.34 4.12
C VAL A 152 9.82 9.11 5.03
N ASP A 153 9.36 7.95 4.57
CA ASP A 153 9.47 6.68 5.31
C ASP A 153 10.93 6.37 5.68
N ALA A 154 11.84 6.53 4.71
CA ALA A 154 13.26 6.29 4.92
C ALA A 154 13.89 7.28 5.92
N HIS A 155 13.42 8.53 5.94
CA HIS A 155 13.87 9.54 6.90
C HIS A 155 13.39 9.21 8.32
N LEU A 156 12.13 8.77 8.47
CA LEU A 156 11.57 8.36 9.76
C LEU A 156 12.23 7.10 10.32
N MET A 157 12.69 6.17 9.47
CA MET A 157 13.44 4.98 9.91
C MET A 157 14.79 5.31 10.58
N GLN A 158 15.34 6.51 10.37
CA GLN A 158 16.59 6.92 11.01
C GLN A 158 16.36 7.42 12.45
N PHE A 159 15.14 7.86 12.78
CA PHE A 159 14.75 8.20 14.13
C PHE A 159 14.49 6.92 14.91
N ASN A 160 15.54 6.40 15.53
CA ASN A 160 15.49 5.22 16.39
C ASN A 160 14.74 5.54 17.69
N VAL A 161 13.48 5.13 17.81
CA VAL A 161 12.89 4.87 19.13
C VAL A 161 13.43 3.50 19.54
N SER A 162 14.29 3.43 20.54
CA SER A 162 14.80 2.15 21.02
C SER A 162 13.65 1.31 21.57
N ASP A 163 13.16 0.35 20.78
CA ASP A 163 12.15 -0.62 21.19
C ASP A 163 12.77 -1.68 22.12
N ASN A 164 13.26 -1.27 23.29
CA ASN A 164 13.38 -2.20 24.42
C ASN A 164 12.00 -2.33 25.10
N LEU A 165 10.96 -2.64 24.30
CA LEU A 165 9.67 -3.07 24.84
C LEU A 165 9.78 -4.55 25.17
N SER A 166 10.31 -4.86 26.35
CA SER A 166 10.35 -6.24 26.85
C SER A 166 8.98 -6.63 27.41
N PHE A 167 8.30 -7.54 26.72
CA PHE A 167 7.13 -8.22 27.23
C PHE A 167 7.60 -9.29 28.23
N GLN A 168 7.53 -8.97 29.52
CA GLN A 168 7.85 -9.93 30.57
C GLN A 168 6.55 -10.35 31.26
N PRO A 169 6.09 -11.61 31.12
CA PRO A 169 4.96 -12.10 31.89
C PRO A 169 5.37 -12.12 33.37
N ASP A 170 4.73 -11.28 34.18
CA ASP A 170 4.97 -11.23 35.61
C ASP A 170 3.93 -12.09 36.33
N ILE A 171 4.41 -13.13 37.02
CA ILE A 171 3.58 -14.03 37.81
C ILE A 171 3.69 -13.60 39.26
N LEU A 172 2.85 -12.66 39.66
CA LEU A 172 2.78 -12.21 41.05
C LEU A 172 2.07 -13.28 41.89
N ARG A 173 2.83 -13.99 42.74
CA ARG A 173 2.27 -14.90 43.75
C ARG A 173 1.85 -14.07 44.97
N HIS A 174 0.55 -14.01 45.25
CA HIS A 174 0.05 -13.35 46.46
C HIS A 174 0.53 -14.13 47.71
N PRO A 175 1.16 -13.48 48.70
CA PRO A 175 1.83 -14.17 49.81
C PRO A 175 0.87 -14.90 50.78
N ILE A 176 -0.43 -14.59 50.73
CA ILE A 176 -1.42 -15.10 51.70
C ILE A 176 -2.23 -16.28 51.13
N ASP A 177 -2.76 -16.18 49.89
CA ASP A 177 -3.72 -17.18 49.38
C ASP A 177 -3.15 -18.17 48.36
N ARG A 178 -1.87 -18.06 47.95
CA ARG A 178 -1.25 -18.86 46.88
C ARG A 178 -2.04 -18.92 45.56
N SER A 179 -3.04 -18.05 45.37
CA SER A 179 -3.83 -17.97 44.15
C SER A 179 -2.99 -17.45 42.98
N PHE A 180 -3.15 -18.07 41.81
CA PHE A 180 -2.42 -17.72 40.61
C PHE A 180 -3.21 -16.69 39.81
N ASN A 181 -2.75 -15.43 39.84
CA ASN A 181 -3.32 -14.38 39.01
C ASN A 181 -2.36 -14.09 37.84
N PRO A 182 -2.69 -14.51 36.60
CA PRO A 182 -1.89 -14.13 35.45
C PRO A 182 -2.03 -12.62 35.20
N GLY A 183 -0.93 -11.88 35.30
CA GLY A 183 -0.86 -10.45 35.01
C GLY A 183 0.04 -10.16 33.80
N LEU A 184 -0.25 -9.09 33.08
CA LEU A 184 0.62 -8.56 32.03
C LEU A 184 1.21 -7.23 32.52
N ALA A 185 2.54 -7.15 32.60
CA ALA A 185 3.25 -5.93 32.94
C ALA A 185 4.00 -5.40 31.72
N LEU A 186 3.77 -4.14 31.37
CA LEU A 186 4.53 -3.42 30.35
C LEU A 186 5.52 -2.51 31.06
N ARG A 187 6.82 -2.78 30.89
CA ARG A 187 7.89 -1.93 31.41
C ARG A 187 8.49 -1.12 30.26
N MET A 188 8.47 0.20 30.41
CA MET A 188 9.12 1.13 29.49
C MET A 188 10.37 1.70 30.17
N SER A 189 11.51 1.64 29.48
CA SER A 189 12.73 2.36 29.87
C SER A 189 13.04 3.41 28.80
N PHE A 190 13.04 4.68 29.20
CA PHE A 190 13.50 5.81 28.39
C PHE A 190 14.93 6.18 28.76
#